data_AF-A0AA95JJL5-F1
#
_entry.id   AF-A0AA95JJL5-F1
#
_cell.length_a   1.000
_cell.length_b   1.000
_cell.length_c   1.000
_cell.angle_alpha   90.00
_cell.angle_beta   90.00
_cell.angle_gamma   90.00
#
_symmetry.space_group_name_H-M   'P 1'
#
loop_
_entity.id
_entity.type
_entity.pdbx_description
1 polymer ?
#
loop_
_entity_poly.entity_id
_entity_poly.type
_entity_poly.pdbx_seq_one_letter_code
_entity_poly.pdbx_strand_id
1 'polypeptide(L)'
;MHHLLWPVCALALMTAGCDNGGTVRITSTSSGKDAAGVLKVVDALQCPQTQGVLTRKGSAQADGTTCIYSGPRGSEVTLQLVSLNGGSTDSVLKGFENRLSADLPEAMAEARADEARARADAERAEAEAARAEAEAERAGQNAERAAAMAGAASADSAHISAPGVRIDAQGDKATVRLPGMHIDADGDRANIRIGGLTIRADDRNGQVKVRSSPSSSESVTIDAGDSGARIRTVTPGEAVRATFLMTADQSSRTGWRVVGYEARGPAGGPIVVATVRGKDRNENRVFEAAKALVTLNVGD
;
A
#
# COMPACT_ATOMS: atom_id res chain seq x y z
N MET A 1 -1.54 57.92 -45.79
CA MET A 1 -0.68 58.33 -44.65
C MET A 1 -1.38 59.49 -43.98
N HIS A 2 -2.13 59.25 -42.89
CA HIS A 2 -2.81 60.30 -42.13
C HIS A 2 -2.29 60.31 -40.69
N HIS A 3 -1.86 61.51 -40.30
CA HIS A 3 -1.35 61.91 -39.01
C HIS A 3 -2.42 62.72 -38.25
N LEU A 4 -2.39 62.62 -36.92
CA LEU A 4 -2.93 63.56 -35.90
C LEU A 4 -4.48 63.63 -35.82
N LEU A 5 -5.15 63.77 -34.67
CA LEU A 5 -4.78 64.31 -33.36
C LEU A 5 -5.80 63.88 -32.28
N TRP A 6 -5.29 63.80 -31.06
CA TRP A 6 -5.91 63.55 -29.75
C TRP A 6 -6.88 64.69 -29.30
N PRO A 7 -7.67 64.52 -28.22
CA PRO A 7 -7.15 64.96 -26.91
C PRO A 7 -7.57 64.14 -25.66
N VAL A 8 -6.56 63.92 -24.81
CA VAL A 8 -6.41 64.25 -23.37
C VAL A 8 -7.63 64.17 -22.43
N CYS A 9 -7.46 63.37 -21.36
CA CYS A 9 -7.65 63.69 -19.92
C CYS A 9 -7.69 62.38 -19.11
N ALA A 10 -7.24 62.22 -17.88
CA ALA A 10 -6.12 62.71 -17.07
C ALA A 10 -6.08 61.78 -15.81
N LEU A 11 -4.87 61.46 -15.34
CA LEU A 11 -4.45 61.03 -13.99
C LEU A 11 -5.27 60.02 -13.14
N ALA A 12 -4.60 58.95 -12.72
CA ALA A 12 -4.30 58.73 -11.30
C ALA A 12 -3.04 57.85 -11.12
N LEU A 13 -2.09 58.37 -10.34
CA LEU A 13 -0.88 57.70 -9.84
C LEU A 13 -1.23 56.68 -8.75
N MET A 14 -0.57 55.52 -8.74
CA MET A 14 0.03 54.93 -7.52
C MET A 14 1.06 53.87 -7.92
N THR A 15 2.29 54.06 -7.47
CA THR A 15 3.41 53.11 -7.53
C THR A 15 3.69 52.55 -6.13
N ALA A 16 3.55 51.23 -5.98
CA ALA A 16 4.23 50.36 -5.03
C ALA A 16 3.79 48.94 -5.42
N GLY A 17 4.59 47.89 -5.52
CA GLY A 17 5.96 47.59 -5.13
C GLY A 17 6.02 46.05 -5.18
N CYS A 18 7.10 45.51 -5.72
CA CYS A 18 7.33 44.07 -5.83
C CYS A 18 7.30 43.39 -4.45
N ASP A 19 6.69 42.23 -4.32
CA ASP A 19 7.42 40.94 -4.31
C ASP A 19 6.54 39.84 -3.71
N ASN A 20 6.62 38.70 -4.37
CA ASN A 20 5.72 37.57 -4.31
C ASN A 20 6.15 36.66 -3.15
N GLY A 21 5.92 37.10 -1.91
CA GLY A 21 6.07 36.28 -0.71
C GLY A 21 4.82 35.43 -0.47
N GLY A 22 4.62 34.40 -1.29
CA GLY A 22 3.59 33.38 -1.10
C GLY A 22 3.81 32.64 0.22
N THR A 23 3.30 33.22 1.30
CA THR A 23 3.19 32.53 2.59
C THR A 23 2.18 31.41 2.39
N VAL A 24 2.68 30.20 2.21
CA VAL A 24 1.88 28.99 2.33
C VAL A 24 1.44 28.93 3.79
N ARG A 25 0.27 29.52 4.09
CA ARG A 25 -0.52 29.11 5.23
C ARG A 25 -0.93 27.67 4.93
N ILE A 26 -0.16 26.71 5.45
CA ILE A 26 -0.71 25.42 5.79
C ILE A 26 -1.70 25.74 6.91
N THR A 27 -2.93 26.05 6.51
CA THR A 27 -4.07 25.88 7.40
C THR A 27 -4.09 24.38 7.61
N SER A 28 -3.44 23.92 8.66
CA SER A 28 -3.74 22.64 9.26
C SER A 28 -5.21 22.74 9.67
N THR A 29 -6.09 22.40 8.74
CA THR A 29 -7.34 21.76 9.10
C THR A 29 -6.92 20.47 9.79
N SER A 30 -6.57 20.59 11.07
CA SER A 30 -6.95 19.56 12.02
C SER A 30 -8.47 19.54 11.92
N SER A 31 -8.99 18.80 10.94
CA SER A 31 -10.34 18.28 11.00
C SER A 31 -10.47 17.76 12.42
N GLY A 32 -11.44 18.31 13.13
CA GLY A 32 -11.61 18.11 14.54
C GLY A 32 -11.58 16.62 14.85
N LYS A 33 -11.34 16.33 16.13
CA LYS A 33 -11.83 15.12 16.75
C LYS A 33 -13.36 15.10 16.63
N ASP A 34 -13.86 14.88 15.43
CA ASP A 34 -15.23 14.47 15.21
C ASP A 34 -15.27 13.07 15.81
N ALA A 35 -16.06 12.97 16.87
CA ALA A 35 -16.21 11.78 17.68
C ALA A 35 -16.25 10.54 16.77
N ALA A 36 -15.38 9.57 17.06
CA ALA A 36 -15.52 8.22 16.53
C ALA A 36 -17.00 7.85 16.67
N GLY A 37 -17.68 7.67 15.54
CA GLY A 37 -19.11 7.47 15.51
C GLY A 37 -19.46 6.30 16.41
N VAL A 38 -20.52 6.46 17.21
CA VAL A 38 -20.97 5.41 18.13
C VAL A 38 -21.23 4.16 17.31
N LEU A 39 -20.44 3.12 17.54
CA LEU A 39 -20.61 1.83 16.89
C LEU A 39 -21.99 1.26 17.25
N LYS A 40 -22.72 0.82 16.24
CA LYS A 40 -23.99 0.13 16.44
C LYS A 40 -23.73 -1.36 16.54
N VAL A 41 -24.22 -1.96 17.62
CA VAL A 41 -24.45 -3.41 17.68
C VAL A 41 -25.77 -3.66 16.96
N VAL A 42 -25.75 -4.48 15.92
CA VAL A 42 -26.95 -4.84 15.14
C VAL A 42 -27.18 -6.34 15.21
N ASP A 43 -28.44 -6.73 15.39
CA ASP A 43 -28.88 -8.13 15.39
C ASP A 43 -29.30 -8.60 13.98
N ALA A 44 -29.52 -7.66 13.06
CA ALA A 44 -29.87 -7.91 11.67
C ALA A 44 -29.29 -6.83 10.74
N LEU A 45 -28.92 -7.21 9.53
CA LEU A 45 -28.39 -6.28 8.53
C LEU A 45 -29.47 -5.36 7.96
N GLN A 46 -29.14 -4.08 7.87
CA GLN A 46 -29.79 -3.12 7.00
C GLN A 46 -29.35 -3.35 5.56
N CYS A 47 -30.25 -3.93 4.77
CA CYS A 47 -29.99 -4.27 3.37
C CYS A 47 -30.84 -3.40 2.45
N PRO A 48 -30.40 -2.20 2.07
CA PRO A 48 -31.15 -1.38 1.10
C PRO A 48 -31.22 -2.10 -0.25
N GLN A 49 -32.23 -1.77 -1.06
CA GLN A 49 -32.36 -2.31 -2.43
C GLN A 49 -31.19 -1.90 -3.32
N THR A 50 -30.67 -0.70 -3.11
CA THR A 50 -29.53 -0.14 -3.85
C THR A 50 -28.57 0.55 -2.89
N GLN A 51 -27.28 0.53 -3.21
CA GLN A 51 -26.24 1.32 -2.54
C GLN A 51 -25.16 1.68 -3.55
N GLY A 52 -25.05 2.95 -3.91
CA GLY A 52 -24.13 3.38 -4.97
C GLY A 52 -24.39 2.64 -6.28
N VAL A 53 -23.38 1.88 -6.76
CA VAL A 53 -23.47 1.07 -7.99
C VAL A 53 -24.03 -0.34 -7.77
N LEU A 54 -24.37 -0.69 -6.53
CA LEU A 54 -24.81 -2.02 -6.15
C LEU A 54 -26.34 -2.11 -6.13
N THR A 55 -26.86 -3.24 -6.63
CA THR A 55 -28.27 -3.61 -6.57
C THR A 55 -28.41 -4.96 -5.88
N ARG A 56 -29.31 -5.04 -4.90
CA ARG A 56 -29.54 -6.25 -4.10
C ARG A 56 -30.12 -7.37 -4.95
N LYS A 57 -29.53 -8.56 -4.86
CA LYS A 57 -30.03 -9.79 -5.47
C LYS A 57 -30.98 -10.47 -4.48
N GLY A 58 -32.28 -10.25 -4.66
CA GLY A 58 -33.33 -10.90 -3.88
C GLY A 58 -33.58 -10.29 -2.49
N SER A 59 -34.20 -11.10 -1.62
CA SER A 59 -34.44 -10.75 -0.22
C SER A 59 -33.23 -11.12 0.64
N ALA A 60 -33.05 -10.45 1.77
CA ALA A 60 -32.11 -10.90 2.79
C ALA A 60 -32.43 -12.36 3.17
N GLN A 61 -31.40 -13.16 3.49
CA GLN A 61 -31.63 -14.52 3.99
C GLN A 61 -32.49 -14.50 5.25
N ALA A 62 -33.13 -15.63 5.57
CA ALA A 62 -34.24 -15.75 6.53
C ALA A 62 -33.91 -15.29 7.98
N ASP A 63 -32.64 -14.99 8.26
CA ASP A 63 -32.09 -14.53 9.53
C ASP A 63 -31.59 -13.07 9.49
N GLY A 64 -31.67 -12.39 8.34
CA GLY A 64 -31.15 -11.02 8.16
C GLY A 64 -29.63 -10.91 8.28
N THR A 65 -28.89 -12.03 8.27
CA THR A 65 -27.43 -12.03 8.49
C THR A 65 -26.65 -11.89 7.20
N THR A 66 -27.27 -12.14 6.04
CA THR A 66 -26.58 -12.09 4.75
C THR A 66 -27.41 -11.39 3.68
N CYS A 67 -26.76 -10.49 2.93
CA CYS A 67 -27.31 -9.81 1.77
C CYS A 67 -26.34 -9.82 0.60
N ILE A 68 -26.83 -10.20 -0.58
CA ILE A 68 -26.04 -10.32 -1.80
C ILE A 68 -26.40 -9.17 -2.72
N TYR A 69 -25.38 -8.56 -3.32
CA TYR A 69 -25.50 -7.48 -4.27
C TYR A 69 -24.74 -7.81 -5.55
N SER A 70 -25.30 -7.40 -6.69
CA SER A 70 -24.56 -7.29 -7.96
C SER A 70 -24.17 -5.86 -8.22
N GLY A 71 -22.96 -5.69 -8.76
CA GLY A 71 -22.50 -4.44 -9.33
C GLY A 71 -22.22 -4.55 -10.83
N PRO A 72 -21.64 -3.49 -11.42
CA PRO A 72 -21.27 -3.43 -12.82
C PRO A 72 -20.29 -4.55 -13.23
N ARG A 73 -20.31 -4.94 -14.52
CA ARG A 73 -19.39 -5.93 -15.12
C ARG A 73 -19.32 -7.28 -14.39
N GLY A 74 -20.40 -7.67 -13.72
CA GLY A 74 -20.47 -8.94 -13.00
C GLY A 74 -19.69 -8.96 -11.69
N SER A 75 -19.42 -7.79 -11.10
CA SER A 75 -18.96 -7.70 -9.71
C SER A 75 -20.06 -8.14 -8.75
N GLU A 76 -19.64 -8.70 -7.62
CA GLU A 76 -20.52 -9.20 -6.57
C GLU A 76 -20.04 -8.73 -5.21
N VAL A 77 -20.98 -8.34 -4.36
CA VAL A 77 -20.72 -8.00 -2.97
C VAL A 77 -21.62 -8.84 -2.08
N THR A 78 -21.04 -9.52 -1.09
CA THR A 78 -21.80 -10.24 -0.06
C THR A 78 -21.55 -9.58 1.28
N LEU A 79 -22.59 -8.99 1.84
CA LEU A 79 -22.61 -8.38 3.17
C LEU A 79 -23.04 -9.44 4.18
N GLN A 80 -22.27 -9.60 5.26
CA GLN A 80 -22.49 -10.62 6.28
C GLN A 80 -22.35 -10.05 7.68
N LEU A 81 -23.28 -10.40 8.57
CA LEU A 81 -23.18 -10.19 10.01
C LEU A 81 -22.55 -11.45 10.62
N VAL A 82 -21.37 -11.28 11.22
CA VAL A 82 -20.53 -12.39 11.68
C VAL A 82 -20.38 -12.34 13.19
N SER A 83 -20.87 -13.38 13.86
CA SER A 83 -20.63 -13.58 15.29
C SER A 83 -19.24 -14.16 15.52
N LEU A 84 -18.52 -13.62 16.51
CA LEU A 84 -17.16 -14.10 16.84
C LEU A 84 -17.18 -15.40 17.65
N ASN A 85 -18.26 -15.70 18.38
CA ASN A 85 -18.45 -16.94 19.15
C ASN A 85 -17.27 -17.27 20.10
N GLY A 86 -16.67 -16.26 20.72
CA GLY A 86 -15.49 -16.41 21.58
C GLY A 86 -14.15 -16.55 20.83
N GLY A 87 -14.16 -16.56 19.49
CA GLY A 87 -12.96 -16.48 18.65
C GLY A 87 -12.43 -15.04 18.53
N SER A 88 -11.20 -14.91 18.03
CA SER A 88 -10.60 -13.60 17.75
C SER A 88 -11.03 -13.07 16.40
N THR A 89 -11.21 -11.75 16.29
CA THR A 89 -11.47 -11.06 15.03
C THR A 89 -10.44 -11.42 13.96
N ASP A 90 -9.15 -11.46 14.31
CA ASP A 90 -8.08 -11.85 13.40
C ASP A 90 -8.30 -13.24 12.80
N SER A 91 -8.70 -14.22 13.60
CA SER A 91 -8.95 -15.58 13.11
C SER A 91 -10.11 -15.64 12.11
N VAL A 92 -11.19 -14.89 12.39
CA VAL A 92 -12.37 -14.80 11.52
C VAL A 92 -12.01 -14.12 10.21
N LEU A 93 -11.34 -12.97 10.27
CA LEU A 93 -10.89 -12.24 9.09
C LEU A 93 -9.91 -13.05 8.26
N LYS A 94 -9.00 -13.80 8.89
CA LYS A 94 -8.10 -14.72 8.19
C LYS A 94 -8.86 -15.79 7.40
N GLY A 95 -9.96 -16.29 7.95
CA GLY A 95 -10.86 -17.20 7.24
C GLY A 95 -11.45 -16.58 5.96
N PHE A 96 -11.84 -15.30 6.02
CA PHE A 96 -12.28 -14.54 4.85
C PHE A 96 -11.16 -14.33 3.83
N GLU A 97 -9.98 -13.88 4.27
CA GLU A 97 -8.80 -13.71 3.41
C GLU A 97 -8.47 -15.00 2.64
N ASN A 98 -8.47 -16.13 3.33
CA ASN A 98 -8.14 -17.43 2.73
C ASN A 98 -9.19 -17.84 1.67
N ARG A 99 -10.48 -17.65 1.97
CA ARG A 99 -11.57 -17.97 1.03
C ARG A 99 -11.53 -17.09 -0.21
N LEU A 100 -11.31 -15.78 -0.04
CA LEU A 100 -11.20 -14.83 -1.15
C LEU A 100 -9.94 -15.08 -1.97
N SER A 101 -8.80 -15.35 -1.32
CA SER A 101 -7.56 -15.67 -2.04
C SER A 101 -7.68 -16.96 -2.86
N ALA A 102 -8.51 -17.91 -2.44
CA ALA A 102 -8.80 -19.12 -3.20
C ALA A 102 -9.59 -18.85 -4.50
N ASP A 103 -10.26 -17.70 -4.60
CA ASP A 103 -10.91 -17.25 -5.83
C ASP A 103 -9.89 -16.74 -6.87
N LEU A 104 -8.62 -16.51 -6.49
CA LEU A 104 -7.52 -16.11 -7.38
C LEU A 104 -6.35 -17.14 -7.34
N PRO A 105 -6.59 -18.41 -7.74
CA PRO A 105 -5.60 -19.47 -7.56
C PRO A 105 -4.31 -19.26 -8.36
N GLU A 106 -4.39 -18.61 -9.53
CA GLU A 106 -3.21 -18.30 -10.36
C GLU A 106 -2.30 -17.28 -9.68
N ALA A 107 -2.85 -16.14 -9.24
CA ALA A 107 -2.08 -15.14 -8.50
C ALA A 107 -1.46 -15.72 -7.22
N MET A 108 -2.14 -16.64 -6.55
CA MET A 108 -1.59 -17.35 -5.40
C MET A 108 -0.45 -18.32 -5.78
N ALA A 109 -0.57 -19.01 -6.91
CA ALA A 109 0.45 -19.94 -7.38
C ALA A 109 1.70 -19.19 -7.85
N GLU A 110 1.52 -18.10 -8.59
CA GLU A 110 2.61 -17.25 -9.05
C GLU A 110 3.33 -16.58 -7.88
N ALA A 111 2.61 -15.98 -6.91
CA ALA A 111 3.24 -15.42 -5.72
C ALA A 111 4.10 -16.44 -4.96
N ARG A 112 3.66 -17.70 -4.86
CA ARG A 112 4.46 -18.78 -4.26
C ARG A 112 5.66 -19.16 -5.12
N ALA A 113 5.51 -19.15 -6.44
CA ALA A 113 6.60 -19.41 -7.37
C ALA A 113 7.66 -18.31 -7.30
N ASP A 114 7.24 -17.04 -7.22
CA ASP A 114 8.11 -15.89 -7.07
C ASP A 114 8.88 -15.95 -5.73
N GLU A 115 8.20 -16.31 -4.64
CA GLU A 115 8.86 -16.56 -3.35
C GLU A 115 9.87 -17.72 -3.41
N ALA A 116 9.58 -18.78 -4.18
CA ALA A 116 10.50 -19.91 -4.34
C ALA A 116 11.72 -19.53 -5.19
N ARG A 117 11.51 -18.77 -6.28
CA ARG A 117 12.60 -18.21 -7.12
C ARG A 117 13.48 -17.28 -6.30
N ALA A 118 12.89 -16.36 -5.55
CA ALA A 118 13.60 -15.45 -4.66
C ALA A 118 14.52 -16.20 -3.67
N ARG A 119 14.05 -17.33 -3.11
CA ARG A 119 14.86 -18.18 -2.23
C ARG A 119 16.02 -18.83 -2.97
N ALA A 120 15.76 -19.40 -4.15
CA ALA A 120 16.81 -20.03 -4.97
C ALA A 120 17.87 -19.01 -5.43
N ASP A 121 17.45 -17.81 -5.81
CA ASP A 121 18.36 -16.74 -6.22
C ASP A 121 19.17 -16.20 -5.05
N ALA A 122 18.58 -16.13 -3.85
CA ALA A 122 19.32 -15.81 -2.63
C ALA A 122 20.39 -16.87 -2.31
N GLU A 123 20.03 -18.16 -2.36
CA GLU A 123 20.98 -19.27 -2.16
C GLU A 123 22.12 -19.23 -3.20
N ARG A 124 21.79 -18.93 -4.46
CA ARG A 124 22.79 -18.77 -5.52
C ARG A 124 23.70 -17.57 -5.28
N ALA A 125 23.15 -16.43 -4.88
CA ALA A 125 23.92 -15.23 -4.56
C ALA A 125 24.84 -15.45 -3.37
N GLU A 126 24.39 -16.17 -2.33
CA GLU A 126 25.23 -16.58 -1.20
C GLU A 126 26.38 -17.49 -1.65
N ALA A 127 26.11 -18.45 -2.54
CA ALA A 127 27.16 -19.31 -3.11
C ALA A 127 28.16 -18.55 -4.00
N GLU A 128 27.68 -17.58 -4.78
CA GLU A 128 28.53 -16.70 -5.60
C GLU A 128 29.38 -15.77 -4.73
N ALA A 129 28.83 -15.21 -3.65
CA ALA A 129 29.55 -14.41 -2.67
C ALA A 129 30.66 -15.24 -2.00
N ALA A 130 30.36 -16.46 -1.55
CA ALA A 130 31.37 -17.35 -0.96
C ALA A 130 32.50 -17.70 -1.95
N ARG A 131 32.19 -17.85 -3.24
CA ARG A 131 33.21 -18.06 -4.29
C ARG A 131 34.04 -16.81 -4.51
N ALA A 132 33.43 -15.64 -4.57
CA ALA A 132 34.11 -14.36 -4.71
C ALA A 132 35.01 -14.07 -3.51
N GLU A 133 34.58 -14.38 -2.29
CA GLU A 133 35.41 -14.29 -1.08
C GLU A 133 36.62 -15.22 -1.17
N ALA A 134 36.43 -16.49 -1.56
CA ALA A 134 37.54 -17.43 -1.75
C ALA A 134 38.48 -17.02 -2.91
N GLU A 135 37.97 -16.36 -3.94
CA GLU A 135 38.79 -15.79 -5.02
C GLU A 135 39.54 -14.54 -4.55
N ALA A 136 38.89 -13.66 -3.79
CA ALA A 136 39.50 -12.48 -3.19
C ALA A 136 40.60 -12.85 -2.19
N GLU A 137 40.43 -13.92 -1.41
CA GLU A 137 41.49 -14.46 -0.55
C GLU A 137 42.71 -14.92 -1.37
N ARG A 138 42.48 -15.67 -2.46
CA ARG A 138 43.56 -16.09 -3.38
C ARG A 138 44.21 -14.89 -4.06
N ALA A 139 43.42 -13.93 -4.49
CA ALA A 139 43.89 -12.69 -5.09
C ALA A 139 44.66 -11.85 -4.08
N GLY A 140 44.22 -11.80 -2.81
CA GLY A 140 44.91 -11.17 -1.70
C GLY A 140 46.27 -11.80 -1.43
N GLN A 141 46.36 -13.13 -1.40
CA GLN A 141 47.64 -13.84 -1.29
C GLN A 141 48.58 -13.55 -2.48
N ASN A 142 48.02 -13.46 -3.70
CA ASN A 142 48.79 -13.08 -4.89
C ASN A 142 49.18 -11.59 -4.88
N ALA A 143 48.31 -10.73 -4.37
CA ALA A 143 48.51 -9.30 -4.25
C ALA A 143 49.47 -8.97 -3.12
N GLU A 144 49.53 -9.71 -2.02
CA GLU A 144 50.58 -9.59 -1.01
C GLU A 144 51.94 -9.98 -1.61
N ARG A 145 51.99 -11.03 -2.43
CA ARG A 145 53.18 -11.38 -3.22
C ARG A 145 53.56 -10.27 -4.22
N ALA A 146 52.58 -9.58 -4.81
CA ALA A 146 52.81 -8.50 -5.78
C ALA A 146 53.00 -7.11 -5.15
N ALA A 147 52.46 -6.84 -3.97
CA ALA A 147 52.58 -5.60 -3.20
C ALA A 147 53.90 -5.58 -2.42
N ALA A 148 54.44 -6.77 -2.09
CA ALA A 148 55.86 -6.94 -1.87
C ALA A 148 56.72 -6.48 -3.08
N MET A 149 56.10 -6.19 -4.24
CA MET A 149 56.75 -5.66 -5.45
C MET A 149 56.28 -4.26 -5.93
N ALA A 150 55.07 -3.71 -5.60
CA ALA A 150 54.67 -2.27 -5.69
C ALA A 150 53.14 -2.02 -5.47
N GLY A 151 52.74 -0.77 -5.15
CA GLY A 151 51.43 -0.36 -4.58
C GLY A 151 50.27 0.09 -5.51
N ALA A 152 49.08 0.23 -4.91
CA ALA A 152 47.73 0.01 -5.48
C ALA A 152 46.86 1.25 -5.85
N ALA A 153 45.78 1.00 -6.61
CA ALA A 153 44.81 1.96 -7.15
C ALA A 153 43.47 2.03 -6.36
N SER A 154 42.78 3.18 -6.46
CA SER A 154 41.55 3.54 -5.71
C SER A 154 40.24 3.22 -6.44
N ALA A 155 39.20 2.86 -5.70
CA ALA A 155 37.83 2.64 -6.18
C ALA A 155 36.99 3.93 -6.28
N ASP A 156 35.99 3.93 -7.17
CA ASP A 156 35.05 5.05 -7.36
C ASP A 156 34.14 5.28 -6.14
N SER A 157 34.01 6.54 -5.73
CA SER A 157 33.10 6.98 -4.66
C SER A 157 32.60 8.40 -4.91
N ALA A 158 31.38 8.70 -4.49
CA ALA A 158 30.77 10.03 -4.55
C ALA A 158 30.15 10.39 -3.19
N HIS A 159 30.39 11.62 -2.74
CA HIS A 159 29.87 12.14 -1.48
C HIS A 159 29.29 13.53 -1.67
N ILE A 160 28.06 13.75 -1.22
CA ILE A 160 27.40 15.06 -1.21
C ILE A 160 26.93 15.33 0.23
N SER A 161 27.38 16.43 0.80
CA SER A 161 26.94 16.90 2.12
C SER A 161 26.45 18.35 2.01
N ALA A 162 25.16 18.54 2.28
CA ALA A 162 24.51 19.84 2.36
C ALA A 162 23.69 19.92 3.67
N PRO A 163 23.29 21.11 4.15
CA PRO A 163 22.47 21.23 5.35
C PRO A 163 21.19 20.38 5.24
N GLY A 164 21.03 19.42 6.14
CA GLY A 164 19.88 18.51 6.18
C GLY A 164 19.91 17.37 5.13
N VAL A 165 20.92 17.30 4.26
CA VAL A 165 21.02 16.28 3.20
C VAL A 165 22.40 15.65 3.21
N ARG A 166 22.44 14.31 3.30
CA ARG A 166 23.68 13.54 3.08
C ARG A 166 23.42 12.45 2.07
N ILE A 167 24.30 12.36 1.07
CA ILE A 167 24.29 11.31 0.06
C ILE A 167 25.69 10.72 0.01
N ASP A 168 25.78 9.40 0.18
CA ASP A 168 27.01 8.63 0.08
C ASP A 168 26.78 7.53 -0.96
N ALA A 169 27.63 7.44 -1.98
CA ALA A 169 27.58 6.37 -2.97
C ALA A 169 28.98 5.76 -3.15
N GLN A 170 29.06 4.44 -3.09
CA GLN A 170 30.30 3.69 -3.27
C GLN A 170 30.00 2.36 -3.95
N GLY A 171 30.50 2.18 -5.17
CA GLY A 171 30.09 1.05 -6.02
C GLY A 171 28.57 0.98 -6.16
N ASP A 172 28.00 -0.18 -5.82
CA ASP A 172 26.56 -0.45 -5.90
C ASP A 172 25.77 -0.05 -4.64
N LYS A 173 26.44 0.55 -3.66
CA LYS A 173 25.82 1.00 -2.41
C LYS A 173 25.56 2.49 -2.45
N ALA A 174 24.35 2.89 -2.11
CA ALA A 174 24.00 4.29 -1.92
C ALA A 174 23.19 4.49 -0.64
N THR A 175 23.56 5.49 0.15
CA THR A 175 22.74 5.92 1.30
C THR A 175 22.35 7.37 1.12
N VAL A 176 21.06 7.66 1.31
CA VAL A 176 20.51 9.02 1.30
C VAL A 176 19.85 9.26 2.65
N ARG A 177 20.19 10.39 3.27
CA ARG A 177 19.62 10.85 4.53
C ARG A 177 19.03 12.24 4.33
N LEU A 178 17.72 12.33 4.57
CA LEU A 178 16.91 13.54 4.51
C LEU A 178 16.10 13.64 5.82
N PRO A 179 15.59 14.82 6.21
CA PRO A 179 14.75 14.93 7.39
C PRO A 179 13.49 14.07 7.23
N GLY A 180 13.31 13.08 8.13
CA GLY A 180 12.18 12.15 8.09
C GLY A 180 12.25 11.08 6.99
N MET A 181 13.33 10.99 6.22
CA MET A 181 13.49 10.01 5.14
C MET A 181 14.92 9.44 5.12
N HIS A 182 15.02 8.12 4.98
CA HIS A 182 16.28 7.41 4.86
C HIS A 182 16.16 6.34 3.77
N ILE A 183 17.10 6.33 2.85
CA ILE A 183 17.17 5.36 1.76
C ILE A 183 18.52 4.64 1.87
N ASP A 184 18.49 3.32 1.88
CA ASP A 184 19.66 2.45 1.73
C ASP A 184 19.43 1.61 0.47
N ALA A 185 20.28 1.76 -0.53
CA ALA A 185 20.32 0.93 -1.73
C ALA A 185 21.60 0.08 -1.74
N ASP A 186 21.47 -1.18 -2.12
CA ASP A 186 22.54 -2.18 -2.20
C ASP A 186 22.28 -3.07 -3.41
N GLY A 187 22.87 -2.70 -4.55
CA GLY A 187 22.58 -3.30 -5.85
C GLY A 187 21.10 -3.20 -6.20
N ASP A 188 20.46 -4.36 -6.38
CA ASP A 188 19.06 -4.49 -6.81
C ASP A 188 18.03 -4.35 -5.67
N ARG A 189 18.51 -4.10 -4.45
CA ARG A 189 17.67 -3.97 -3.26
C ARG A 189 17.67 -2.55 -2.75
N ALA A 190 16.49 -2.08 -2.35
CA ALA A 190 16.34 -0.79 -1.69
C ALA A 190 15.49 -0.92 -0.42
N ASN A 191 15.92 -0.25 0.65
CA ASN A 191 15.18 -0.06 1.88
C ASN A 191 14.96 1.43 2.09
N ILE A 192 13.70 1.84 2.02
CA ILE A 192 13.29 3.23 2.12
C ILE A 192 12.43 3.37 3.38
N ARG A 193 12.88 4.18 4.33
CA ARG A 193 12.11 4.56 5.51
C ARG A 193 11.65 6.00 5.36
N ILE A 194 10.35 6.24 5.42
CA ILE A 194 9.76 7.57 5.34
C ILE A 194 8.78 7.72 6.50
N GLY A 195 9.14 8.54 7.48
CA GLY A 195 8.40 8.68 8.73
C GLY A 195 8.14 7.31 9.38
N GLY A 196 6.87 6.95 9.51
CA GLY A 196 6.41 5.67 10.06
C GLY A 196 6.19 4.56 9.03
N LEU A 197 6.70 4.66 7.79
CA LEU A 197 6.56 3.61 6.77
C LEU A 197 7.93 3.06 6.34
N THR A 198 7.98 1.76 6.09
CA THR A 198 9.12 1.09 5.46
C THR A 198 8.69 0.48 4.13
N ILE A 199 9.41 0.81 3.07
CA ILE A 199 9.26 0.24 1.73
C ILE A 199 10.53 -0.56 1.44
N ARG A 200 10.37 -1.82 1.08
CA ARG A 200 11.45 -2.68 0.60
C ARG A 200 11.16 -3.05 -0.85
N ALA A 201 12.09 -2.73 -1.73
CA ALA A 201 12.05 -3.14 -3.13
C ALA A 201 13.18 -4.13 -3.40
N ASP A 202 12.89 -5.15 -4.18
CA ASP A 202 13.82 -6.17 -4.64
C ASP A 202 13.55 -6.41 -6.13
N ASP A 203 14.37 -5.77 -6.96
CA ASP A 203 14.17 -5.75 -8.41
C ASP A 203 14.42 -7.12 -9.04
N ARG A 204 15.30 -7.95 -8.44
CA ARG A 204 15.57 -9.32 -8.92
C ARG A 204 14.31 -10.16 -9.01
N ASN A 205 13.39 -9.90 -8.09
CA ASN A 205 12.19 -10.69 -7.88
C ASN A 205 10.91 -9.91 -8.21
N GLY A 206 11.05 -8.70 -8.79
CA GLY A 206 9.93 -7.79 -9.07
C GLY A 206 9.09 -7.44 -7.84
N GLN A 207 9.63 -7.55 -6.62
CA GLN A 207 8.85 -7.52 -5.39
C GLN A 207 8.95 -6.16 -4.68
N VAL A 208 7.79 -5.64 -4.26
CA VAL A 208 7.70 -4.47 -3.39
C VAL A 208 6.87 -4.80 -2.14
N LYS A 209 7.46 -4.55 -0.97
CA LYS A 209 6.83 -4.76 0.34
C LYS A 209 6.75 -3.43 1.09
N VAL A 210 5.54 -2.99 1.42
CA VAL A 210 5.31 -1.80 2.24
C VAL A 210 4.74 -2.23 3.58
N ARG A 211 5.30 -1.70 4.66
CA ARG A 211 4.80 -1.93 6.03
C ARG A 211 4.77 -0.63 6.81
N SER A 212 3.69 -0.40 7.55
CA SER A 212 3.65 0.63 8.57
C SER A 212 4.55 0.25 9.76
N SER A 213 4.96 1.26 10.52
CA SER A 213 5.71 1.11 11.75
C SER A 213 4.88 0.35 12.80
N PRO A 214 5.50 -0.49 13.63
CA PRO A 214 4.83 -1.10 14.78
C PRO A 214 4.21 -0.08 15.76
N SER A 215 4.70 1.15 15.77
CA SER A 215 4.20 2.25 16.60
C SER A 215 3.02 3.03 15.96
N SER A 216 2.59 2.63 14.76
CA SER A 216 1.45 3.26 14.08
C SER A 216 0.13 2.83 14.72
N SER A 217 -0.84 3.75 14.81
CA SER A 217 -2.21 3.43 15.24
C SER A 217 -2.97 2.58 14.22
N GLU A 218 -2.42 2.40 13.03
CA GLU A 218 -2.95 1.56 11.96
C GLU A 218 -1.83 0.69 11.39
N SER A 219 -2.11 -0.60 11.24
CA SER A 219 -1.23 -1.53 10.54
C SER A 219 -1.59 -1.56 9.06
N VAL A 220 -0.61 -1.27 8.20
CA VAL A 220 -0.72 -1.34 6.74
C VAL A 220 0.34 -2.31 6.24
N THR A 221 -0.07 -3.31 5.47
CA THR A 221 0.82 -4.23 4.76
C THR A 221 0.43 -4.27 3.30
N ILE A 222 1.41 -4.03 2.43
CA ILE A 222 1.26 -4.17 0.98
C ILE A 222 2.36 -5.11 0.52
N ASP A 223 1.97 -6.19 -0.15
CA ASP A 223 2.88 -7.09 -0.85
C ASP A 223 2.49 -7.06 -2.32
N ALA A 224 3.36 -6.55 -3.18
CA ALA A 224 3.14 -6.46 -4.62
C ALA A 224 4.26 -7.15 -5.39
N GLY A 225 3.91 -7.75 -6.52
CA GLY A 225 4.82 -8.35 -7.49
C GLY A 225 4.15 -8.53 -8.84
N ASP A 226 4.79 -9.26 -9.74
CA ASP A 226 4.35 -9.42 -11.13
C ASP A 226 2.96 -10.08 -11.24
N SER A 227 2.63 -10.96 -10.29
CA SER A 227 1.37 -11.69 -10.25
C SER A 227 0.18 -10.88 -9.72
N GLY A 228 0.45 -9.75 -9.05
CA GLY A 228 -0.56 -8.88 -8.50
C GLY A 228 -0.16 -8.24 -7.17
N ALA A 229 -1.15 -7.72 -6.45
CA ALA A 229 -0.91 -7.04 -5.18
C ALA A 229 -1.89 -7.52 -4.11
N ARG A 230 -1.39 -7.66 -2.88
CA ARG A 230 -2.16 -7.88 -1.67
C ARG A 230 -1.98 -6.68 -0.76
N ILE A 231 -3.09 -6.11 -0.31
CA ILE A 231 -3.15 -5.00 0.62
C ILE A 231 -3.99 -5.43 1.82
N ARG A 232 -3.47 -5.19 3.02
CA ARG A 232 -4.17 -5.39 4.28
C ARG A 232 -4.01 -4.14 5.13
N THR A 233 -5.13 -3.59 5.59
CA THR A 233 -5.15 -2.53 6.59
C THR A 233 -5.95 -3.02 7.79
N VAL A 234 -5.42 -2.79 8.99
CA VAL A 234 -6.14 -3.08 10.24
C VAL A 234 -5.85 -1.96 11.21
N THR A 235 -6.91 -1.32 11.70
CA THR A 235 -6.84 -0.39 12.83
C THR A 235 -7.12 -1.16 14.12
N PRO A 236 -6.10 -1.38 14.98
CA PRO A 236 -6.33 -1.94 16.32
C PRO A 236 -7.15 -0.98 17.19
N GLY A 237 -7.96 -1.53 18.10
CA GLY A 237 -8.74 -0.76 19.07
C GLY A 237 -9.98 -1.49 19.54
N GLU A 238 -10.85 -0.78 20.26
CA GLU A 238 -12.16 -1.27 20.73
C GLU A 238 -13.15 -1.51 19.57
N ALA A 239 -12.85 -0.90 18.41
CA ALA A 239 -13.55 -1.05 17.15
C ALA A 239 -12.66 -1.76 16.14
N VAL A 240 -13.15 -2.87 15.59
CA VAL A 240 -12.57 -3.50 14.39
C VAL A 240 -12.79 -2.56 13.21
N ARG A 241 -11.71 -2.21 12.52
CA ARG A 241 -11.72 -1.69 11.14
C ARG A 241 -10.63 -2.41 10.38
N ALA A 242 -11.01 -3.16 9.36
CA ALA A 242 -10.07 -3.93 8.57
C ALA A 242 -10.48 -3.97 7.10
N THR A 243 -9.52 -3.73 6.23
CA THR A 243 -9.67 -3.88 4.78
C THR A 243 -8.68 -4.91 4.28
N PHE A 244 -9.14 -5.75 3.36
CA PHE A 244 -8.30 -6.64 2.59
C PHE A 244 -8.61 -6.44 1.11
N LEU A 245 -7.57 -6.37 0.29
CA LEU A 245 -7.68 -6.31 -1.16
C LEU A 245 -6.60 -7.19 -1.75
N MET A 246 -6.98 -8.02 -2.72
CA MET A 246 -6.06 -8.78 -3.53
C MET A 246 -6.44 -8.62 -5.00
N THR A 247 -5.46 -8.24 -5.80
CA THR A 247 -5.58 -8.09 -7.24
C THR A 247 -4.70 -9.12 -7.93
N ALA A 248 -5.15 -9.61 -9.07
CA ALA A 248 -4.36 -10.44 -9.97
C ALA A 248 -4.00 -9.63 -11.23
N ASP A 249 -2.78 -9.80 -11.72
CA ASP A 249 -2.41 -9.24 -13.02
C ASP A 249 -3.15 -9.98 -14.14
N GLN A 250 -3.16 -11.30 -14.14
CA GLN A 250 -3.91 -12.07 -15.13
C GLN A 250 -5.32 -12.44 -14.66
N SER A 251 -6.20 -12.75 -15.60
CA SER A 251 -7.55 -13.23 -15.24
C SER A 251 -7.41 -14.63 -14.69
N SER A 252 -7.93 -14.85 -13.48
CA SER A 252 -7.94 -16.19 -12.89
C SER A 252 -8.87 -17.12 -13.67
N ARG A 253 -8.69 -18.44 -13.51
CA ARG A 253 -9.59 -19.45 -14.09
C ARG A 253 -11.03 -19.35 -13.56
N THR A 254 -11.22 -18.74 -12.39
CA THR A 254 -12.54 -18.45 -11.81
C THR A 254 -13.20 -17.21 -12.44
N GLY A 255 -12.45 -16.46 -13.26
CA GLY A 255 -12.89 -15.22 -13.90
C GLY A 255 -12.79 -13.98 -13.00
N TRP A 256 -12.30 -14.12 -11.77
CA TRP A 256 -12.07 -12.99 -10.86
C TRP A 256 -10.71 -12.36 -11.12
N ARG A 257 -10.62 -11.04 -10.93
CA ARG A 257 -9.37 -10.26 -11.03
C ARG A 257 -9.09 -9.49 -9.75
N VAL A 258 -10.13 -9.19 -8.99
CA VAL A 258 -10.03 -8.47 -7.73
C VAL A 258 -10.94 -9.13 -6.72
N VAL A 259 -10.43 -9.34 -5.51
CA VAL A 259 -11.20 -9.82 -4.36
C VAL A 259 -10.81 -9.02 -3.14
N GLY A 260 -11.71 -8.89 -2.18
CA GLY A 260 -11.41 -8.16 -0.97
C GLY A 260 -12.53 -8.19 0.04
N TYR A 261 -12.32 -7.54 1.18
CA TYR A 261 -13.40 -7.20 2.10
C TYR A 261 -13.17 -5.86 2.77
N GLU A 262 -14.27 -5.26 3.21
CA GLU A 262 -14.30 -4.24 4.26
C GLU A 262 -14.99 -4.86 5.48
N ALA A 263 -14.38 -4.75 6.65
CA ALA A 263 -14.90 -5.32 7.89
C ALA A 263 -14.88 -4.31 9.03
N ARG A 264 -15.98 -4.28 9.79
CA ARG A 264 -16.13 -3.33 10.89
C ARG A 264 -17.09 -3.81 11.97
N GLY A 265 -16.83 -3.44 13.22
CA GLY A 265 -17.72 -3.72 14.34
C GLY A 265 -17.02 -3.60 15.70
N PRO A 266 -17.71 -3.85 16.81
CA PRO A 266 -17.08 -3.93 18.13
C PRO A 266 -16.07 -5.09 18.21
N ALA A 267 -15.00 -4.92 19.00
CA ALA A 267 -13.97 -5.94 19.20
C ALA A 267 -14.52 -7.26 19.78
N GLY A 268 -15.62 -7.21 20.54
CA GLY A 268 -16.33 -8.38 21.08
C GLY A 268 -17.32 -9.04 20.11
N GLY A 269 -17.57 -8.45 18.94
CA GLY A 269 -18.56 -8.91 17.96
C GLY A 269 -20.01 -8.52 18.31
N PRO A 270 -20.95 -8.78 17.38
CA PRO A 270 -20.74 -9.24 16.01
C PRO A 270 -20.09 -8.16 15.12
N ILE A 271 -19.42 -8.58 14.05
CA ILE A 271 -18.82 -7.68 13.05
C ILE A 271 -19.58 -7.77 11.73
N VAL A 272 -19.63 -6.67 10.98
CA VAL A 272 -20.17 -6.65 9.62
C VAL A 272 -19.01 -6.73 8.63
N VAL A 273 -19.09 -7.66 7.69
CA VAL A 273 -18.09 -7.90 6.65
C VAL A 273 -18.75 -7.82 5.29
N ALA A 274 -18.30 -6.88 4.45
CA ALA A 274 -18.67 -6.82 3.04
C ALA A 274 -17.53 -7.42 2.21
N THR A 275 -17.73 -8.64 1.71
CA THR A 275 -16.80 -9.28 0.77
C THR A 275 -17.11 -8.81 -0.66
N VAL A 276 -16.06 -8.54 -1.43
CA VAL A 276 -16.14 -8.01 -2.80
C VAL A 276 -15.41 -8.96 -3.73
N ARG A 277 -16.03 -9.25 -4.88
CA ARG A 277 -15.42 -9.96 -6.01
C ARG A 277 -15.68 -9.20 -7.30
N GLY A 278 -14.64 -9.01 -8.09
CA GLY A 278 -14.68 -8.21 -9.32
C GLY A 278 -14.00 -8.92 -10.47
N LYS A 279 -14.60 -8.85 -11.66
CA LYS A 279 -14.05 -9.43 -12.90
C LYS A 279 -13.15 -8.47 -13.67
N ASP A 280 -13.02 -7.23 -13.21
CA ASP A 280 -12.19 -6.17 -13.78
C ASP A 280 -11.25 -5.61 -12.70
N ARG A 281 -10.21 -4.88 -13.10
CA ARG A 281 -9.27 -4.21 -12.19
C ARG A 281 -9.84 -2.91 -11.63
N ASN A 282 -10.74 -2.22 -12.34
CA ASN A 282 -11.25 -0.91 -11.92
C ASN A 282 -12.54 -1.02 -11.10
N GLU A 283 -12.47 -1.59 -9.90
CA GLU A 283 -13.64 -1.83 -9.04
C GLU A 283 -13.76 -0.82 -7.89
N ASN A 284 -13.11 0.35 -7.99
CA ASN A 284 -13.08 1.33 -6.92
C ASN A 284 -14.49 1.72 -6.44
N ARG A 285 -15.42 1.96 -7.39
CA ARG A 285 -16.81 2.31 -7.05
C ARG A 285 -17.56 1.19 -6.35
N VAL A 286 -17.22 -0.07 -6.61
CA VAL A 286 -17.82 -1.24 -5.95
C VAL A 286 -17.31 -1.36 -4.53
N PHE A 287 -16.01 -1.15 -4.30
CA PHE A 287 -15.43 -1.11 -2.96
C PHE A 287 -15.97 0.05 -2.11
N GLU A 288 -16.09 1.25 -2.68
CA GLU A 288 -16.72 2.39 -2.00
C GLU A 288 -18.19 2.11 -1.62
N ALA A 289 -18.94 1.48 -2.53
CA ALA A 289 -20.32 1.07 -2.23
C ALA A 289 -20.39 -0.02 -1.15
N ALA A 290 -19.47 -0.98 -1.15
CA ALA A 290 -19.36 -2.01 -0.12
C ALA A 290 -19.01 -1.41 1.25
N LYS A 291 -18.07 -0.46 1.29
CA LYS A 291 -17.73 0.31 2.49
C LYS A 291 -18.94 1.08 3.03
N ALA A 292 -19.70 1.72 2.15
CA ALA A 292 -20.91 2.41 2.55
C ALA A 292 -21.99 1.45 3.12
N LEU A 293 -22.11 0.21 2.60
CA LEU A 293 -22.97 -0.81 3.20
C LEU A 293 -22.52 -1.18 4.63
N VAL A 294 -21.21 -1.32 4.86
CA VAL A 294 -20.66 -1.59 6.18
C VAL A 294 -20.97 -0.41 7.13
N THR A 295 -20.63 0.82 6.74
CA THR A 295 -20.90 2.03 7.53
C THR A 295 -22.38 2.20 7.85
N LEU A 296 -23.28 1.90 6.91
CA LEU A 296 -24.73 1.95 7.15
C LEU A 296 -25.15 1.08 8.34
N ASN A 297 -24.53 -0.09 8.47
CA ASN A 297 -24.88 -1.08 9.49
C ASN A 297 -24.25 -0.80 10.85
N VAL A 298 -22.98 -0.38 10.90
CA VAL A 298 -22.23 -0.27 12.17
C VAL A 298 -21.83 1.14 12.57
N GLY A 299 -22.11 2.16 11.74
CA GLY A 299 -21.71 3.55 11.99
C GLY A 299 -20.31 3.89 11.48
N ASP A 300 -19.79 5.07 11.86
CA ASP A 300 -18.62 5.75 11.26
C ASP A 300 -17.38 5.89 12.12
#